data_AF-A0A660U3E8-F1
#
_entry.id   AF-A0A660U3E8-F1
#
_cell.length_a   1.000
_cell.length_b   1.000
_cell.length_c   1.000
_cell.angle_alpha   90.00
_cell.angle_beta   90.00
_cell.angle_gamma   90.00
#
_symmetry.space_group_name_H-M   'P 1'
#
loop_
_entity.id
_entity.type
_entity.pdbx_description
1 polymer ?
#
loop_
_entity_poly.entity_id
_entity_poly.type
_entity_poly.pdbx_seq_one_letter_code
_entity_poly.pdbx_strand_id
1 'polypeptide(L)' 'MKKGVLKVRVQIFDTTLRDGSQGEGVNFSSDDKVKVAIALDKFGIDYIEGGWPGS' A
#
# COMPACT_ATOMS: atom_id res chain seq x y z
N MET A 1 12.12 27.39 -28.36
CA MET A 1 12.53 26.41 -27.32
C MET A 1 11.34 26.13 -26.42
N LYS A 2 10.76 24.92 -26.46
CA LYS A 2 9.75 24.50 -25.47
C LYS A 2 10.51 24.01 -24.23
N LYS A 3 10.30 24.63 -23.07
CA LYS A 3 10.80 24.11 -21.79
C LYS A 3 10.19 22.72 -21.59
N GLY A 4 11.01 21.68 -21.56
CA GLY A 4 10.56 20.34 -21.20
C GLY A 4 10.06 20.36 -19.77
N VAL A 5 8.82 19.95 -19.56
CA VAL A 5 8.30 19.72 -18.20
C VAL A 5 9.04 18.51 -17.64
N LEU A 6 9.77 18.70 -16.55
CA LEU A 6 10.37 17.59 -15.81
C LEU A 6 9.24 16.66 -15.36
N LYS A 7 9.29 15.41 -15.81
CA LYS A 7 8.33 14.38 -15.40
C LYS A 7 8.71 13.96 -13.98
N VAL A 8 8.00 14.49 -12.99
CA VAL A 8 8.16 14.08 -11.59
C VAL A 8 7.64 12.65 -11.45
N ARG A 9 8.47 11.73 -10.94
CA ARG A 9 8.03 10.39 -10.57
C ARG A 9 7.28 10.51 -9.24
N VAL A 10 5.97 10.25 -9.26
CA VAL A 10 5.16 10.12 -8.05
C VAL A 10 5.31 8.70 -7.54
N GLN A 11 5.53 8.55 -6.24
CA GLN A 11 5.56 7.25 -5.56
C GLN A 11 4.35 7.14 -4.64
N ILE A 12 3.76 5.95 -4.56
CA ILE A 12 2.60 5.68 -3.70
C ILE A 12 3.05 4.86 -2.49
N PHE A 13 2.70 5.36 -1.30
CA PHE A 13 2.85 4.65 -0.03
C PHE A 13 1.46 4.28 0.47
N ASP A 14 1.14 2.99 0.45
CA ASP A 14 -0.16 2.44 0.80
C ASP A 14 -0.19 1.94 2.24
N THR A 15 -1.19 2.36 3.02
CA THR A 15 -1.35 2.02 4.44
C THR A 15 -2.55 1.10 4.70
N THR A 16 -3.05 0.38 3.69
CA THR A 16 -4.25 -0.48 3.81
C THR A 16 -4.07 -1.57 4.87
N LEU A 17 -2.90 -2.22 4.92
CA LEU A 17 -2.59 -3.28 5.89
C LEU A 17 -2.19 -2.74 7.27
N ARG A 18 -2.12 -1.42 7.41
CA ARG A 18 -1.80 -0.69 8.63
C ARG A 18 -3.04 0.03 9.15
N ASP A 19 -3.26 1.27 8.73
CA ASP A 19 -4.36 2.13 9.16
C ASP A 19 -5.70 1.56 8.69
N GLY A 20 -5.76 1.00 7.48
CA GLY A 20 -6.96 0.36 6.95
C GLY A 20 -7.42 -0.84 7.78
N SER A 21 -6.49 -1.52 8.47
CA SER A 21 -6.79 -2.65 9.36
C SER A 21 -7.34 -2.23 10.73
N GLN A 22 -7.25 -0.94 11.09
CA GLN A 22 -7.72 -0.42 12.38
C GLN A 22 -9.21 0.01 12.35
N GLY A 23 -9.86 -0.09 11.20
CA GLY A 23 -11.28 0.20 11.05
C GLY A 23 -12.15 -0.76 11.89
N GLU A 24 -13.23 -0.24 12.47
CA GLU A 24 -14.19 -1.06 13.21
C GLU A 24 -14.77 -2.15 12.30
N GLY A 25 -14.76 -3.40 12.79
CA GLY A 25 -15.22 -4.56 12.03
C GLY A 25 -14.26 -5.05 10.94
N VAL A 26 -13.09 -4.42 10.77
CA VAL A 26 -12.03 -4.92 9.88
C VAL A 26 -11.16 -5.90 10.66
N ASN A 27 -11.04 -7.12 10.15
CA ASN A 27 -10.15 -8.13 10.70
C ASN A 27 -9.54 -8.96 9.58
N PHE A 28 -8.24 -8.78 9.33
CA PHE A 28 -7.50 -9.57 8.34
C PHE A 28 -6.80 -10.74 9.03
N SER A 29 -7.04 -11.95 8.54
CA SER A 29 -6.13 -13.06 8.82
C SER A 29 -4.76 -12.81 8.17
N SER A 30 -3.73 -13.55 8.59
CA SER A 30 -2.41 -13.49 7.95
C SER A 30 -2.48 -13.77 6.44
N ASP A 31 -3.31 -14.73 6.03
CA ASP A 31 -3.52 -15.06 4.63
C ASP A 31 -4.22 -13.94 3.85
N ASP A 32 -5.17 -13.23 4.48
CA ASP A 32 -5.83 -12.08 3.87
C ASP A 32 -4.83 -10.94 3.64
N LYS A 33 -3.95 -10.68 4.64
CA LYS A 33 -2.88 -9.67 4.50
C LYS A 33 -1.97 -10.01 3.31
N VAL A 34 -1.58 -11.27 3.15
CA VAL A 34 -0.76 -11.72 2.01
C VAL A 34 -1.49 -11.51 0.67
N LYS A 35 -2.77 -11.88 0.59
CA LYS A 35 -3.57 -11.69 -0.64
C LYS A 35 -3.70 -10.22 -1.02
N VAL A 36 -3.94 -9.34 -0.05
CA VAL A 36 -4.02 -7.89 -0.27
C VAL A 36 -2.67 -7.33 -0.70
N ALA A 37 -1.58 -7.71 -0.03
CA ALA A 37 -0.23 -7.27 -0.41
C ALA A 37 0.12 -7.65 -1.86
N ILE A 38 -0.19 -8.89 -2.27
CA ILE A 38 0.01 -9.34 -3.66
C ILE A 38 -0.87 -8.55 -4.64
N ALA A 39 -2.10 -8.19 -4.25
CA ALA A 39 -2.97 -7.39 -5.09
C ALA A 39 -2.44 -5.96 -5.28
N LEU A 40 -1.94 -5.33 -4.22
CA LEU A 40 -1.32 -4.00 -4.26
C LEU A 40 -0.01 -3.98 -5.06
N ASP A 41 0.81 -5.02 -4.93
CA ASP A 41 2.02 -5.21 -5.75
C ASP A 41 1.68 -5.33 -7.23
N LYS A 42 0.70 -6.18 -7.59
CA LYS A 42 0.21 -6.31 -8.97
C LYS A 42 -0.39 -5.02 -9.53
N PHE A 43 -0.97 -4.18 -8.67
CA PHE A 43 -1.48 -2.85 -9.06
C PHE A 43 -0.34 -1.86 -9.35
N GLY A 44 0.86 -2.10 -8.83
CA GLY A 44 2.05 -1.26 -9.04
C GLY A 44 2.27 -0.21 -7.95
N ILE A 45 1.83 -0.47 -6.72
CA ILE A 45 2.13 0.36 -5.56
C ILE A 45 3.63 0.29 -5.24
N ASP A 46 4.28 1.43 -5.01
CA ASP A 46 5.72 1.48 -4.73
C ASP A 46 6.08 0.91 -3.35
N TYR A 47 5.23 1.17 -2.34
CA TYR A 47 5.45 0.75 -0.96
C TYR A 47 4.15 0.39 -0.27
N ILE A 48 4.15 -0.73 0.47
CA ILE A 48 3.01 -1.23 1.24
C ILE A 48 3.40 -1.32 2.70
N GLU A 49 2.67 -0.66 3.60
CA GLU A 49 2.90 -0.73 5.04
C GLU A 49 2.19 -1.93 5.67
N GLY A 50 2.94 -2.92 6.15
CA GLY A 50 2.41 -4.23 6.52
C GLY A 50 1.72 -4.38 7.89
N GLY A 51 1.66 -3.33 8.73
CA GLY A 51 1.12 -3.44 10.09
C GLY A 51 2.16 -3.32 11.21
N TRP A 52 1.78 -3.65 12.46
CA TRP A 52 2.73 -3.82 13.57
C TRP A 52 3.17 -5.29 13.65
N PRO A 53 4.47 -5.62 13.67
CA PRO A 53 4.95 -7.00 13.78
C PRO A 53 4.57 -7.72 15.09
N GLY A 54 4.15 -6.97 16.11
CA GLY A 54 3.78 -7.49 17.44
C GLY A 54 2.29 -7.37 17.79
N SER A 55 1.43 -7.01 16.83
CA SER A 55 -0.02 -6.95 16.99
C SER A 55 -0.72 -8.18 16.42
#